data_AF-D0GIV9-F1
#
_entry.id   AF-D0GIV9-F1
#
_cell.length_a   1.000
_cell.length_b   1.000
_cell.length_c   1.000
_cell.angle_alpha   90.00
_cell.angle_beta   90.00
_cell.angle_gamma   90.00
#
_symmetry.space_group_name_H-M   'P 1'
#
loop_
_entity.id
_entity.type
_entity.pdbx_description
1 polymer ?
#
loop_
_entity_poly.entity_id
_entity_poly.type
_entity_poly.pdbx_seq_one_letter_code
_entity_poly.pdbx_strand_id
1 'polypeptide(L)'
;KTDPRKDREKIKEINKKHNGKVLELIRLVKKWNNKKIPSYLLETLCIYYFENKNELESINYIEFVKILPYVSFCIQYPVKDIKEIQEDINTLDDEKIRIIVDKITNEICIATEALSIEKKGDMKKSIELWKKIFGEEFPDYE
;
A
#
# COMPACT_ATOMS: atom_id res chain seq x y z
N LYS A 1 -10.56 -6.72 23.83
CA LYS A 1 -9.67 -7.91 23.87
C LYS A 1 -8.87 -7.90 22.57
N THR A 2 -7.55 -7.99 22.59
CA THR A 2 -6.73 -8.04 21.36
C THR A 2 -5.94 -9.36 21.37
N ASP A 3 -5.93 -10.09 20.25
CA ASP A 3 -5.11 -11.30 20.09
C ASP A 3 -4.14 -11.16 18.91
N PRO A 4 -2.93 -10.63 19.14
CA PRO A 4 -1.93 -10.43 18.09
C PRO A 4 -1.52 -11.68 17.31
N ARG A 5 -1.89 -12.89 17.76
CA ARG A 5 -1.53 -14.16 17.11
C ARG A 5 -2.25 -14.34 15.78
N LYS A 6 -3.56 -14.04 15.74
CA LYS A 6 -4.37 -14.17 14.52
C LYS A 6 -3.81 -13.36 13.35
N ASP A 7 -3.46 -12.09 13.55
CA ASP A 7 -2.89 -11.25 12.47
C ASP A 7 -1.56 -11.81 11.99
N ARG A 8 -0.70 -12.26 12.92
CA ARG A 8 0.60 -12.84 12.58
C ARG A 8 0.46 -14.12 11.76
N GLU A 9 -0.48 -14.98 12.13
CA GLU A 9 -0.78 -16.21 11.39
C GLU A 9 -1.30 -15.89 9.99
N LYS A 10 -2.26 -14.96 9.89
CA LYS A 10 -2.83 -14.52 8.61
C LYS A 10 -1.77 -13.94 7.67
N ILE A 11 -0.92 -13.05 8.18
CA ILE A 11 0.20 -12.49 7.41
C ILE A 11 1.17 -13.58 6.97
N LYS A 12 1.52 -14.52 7.86
CA LYS A 12 2.43 -15.62 7.53
C LYS A 12 1.88 -16.51 6.41
N GLU A 13 0.60 -16.85 6.47
CA GLU A 13 -0.08 -17.65 5.47
C GLU A 13 -0.07 -16.96 4.10
N ILE A 14 -0.53 -15.71 4.04
CA ILE A 14 -0.59 -14.93 2.80
C ILE A 14 0.81 -14.67 2.25
N ASN A 15 1.79 -14.39 3.11
CA ASN A 15 3.17 -14.22 2.69
C ASN A 15 3.77 -15.51 2.11
N LYS A 16 3.44 -16.67 2.69
CA LYS A 16 3.85 -17.97 2.13
C LYS A 16 3.18 -18.24 0.78
N LYS A 17 1.87 -17.95 0.64
CA LYS A 17 1.11 -18.06 -0.62
C LYS A 17 1.79 -17.27 -1.75
N HIS A 18 2.36 -16.11 -1.43
CA HIS A 18 2.98 -15.20 -2.38
C HIS A 18 4.51 -15.20 -2.34
N ASN A 19 5.13 -16.33 -1.98
CA ASN A 19 6.57 -16.55 -2.02
C ASN A 19 7.41 -15.49 -1.28
N GLY A 20 6.91 -14.96 -0.17
CA GLY A 20 7.64 -14.00 0.68
C GLY A 20 7.47 -12.52 0.31
N LYS A 21 6.84 -12.20 -0.83
CA LYS A 21 6.77 -10.83 -1.37
C LYS A 21 5.86 -9.89 -0.58
N VAL A 22 4.85 -10.42 0.11
CA VAL A 22 3.81 -9.61 0.78
C VAL A 22 4.42 -8.73 1.87
N LEU A 23 5.36 -9.25 2.65
CA LEU A 23 6.04 -8.46 3.69
C LEU A 23 6.86 -7.30 3.11
N GLU A 24 7.48 -7.48 1.94
CA GLU A 24 8.22 -6.42 1.26
C GLU A 24 7.28 -5.32 0.76
N LEU A 25 6.15 -5.72 0.16
CA LEU A 25 5.13 -4.78 -0.30
C LEU A 25 4.49 -4.01 0.85
N ILE A 26 4.17 -4.67 1.96
CA ILE A 26 3.67 -3.98 3.16
C ILE A 26 4.69 -2.96 3.67
N ARG A 27 5.99 -3.28 3.68
CA ARG A 27 7.04 -2.31 4.06
C ARG A 27 7.07 -1.12 3.11
N LEU A 28 6.98 -1.36 1.80
CA LEU A 28 6.95 -0.31 0.78
C LEU A 28 5.74 0.62 0.96
N VAL A 29 4.55 0.05 1.10
CA VAL A 29 3.31 0.80 1.34
C VAL A 29 3.37 1.57 2.66
N LYS A 30 3.94 0.99 3.72
CA LYS A 30 4.13 1.70 5.00
C LYS A 30 5.10 2.88 4.88
N LYS A 31 6.19 2.73 4.12
CA LYS A 31 7.14 3.84 3.85
C LYS A 31 6.42 4.99 3.13
N TRP A 32 5.67 4.68 2.08
CA TRP A 32 4.84 5.65 1.35
C TRP A 32 3.80 6.36 2.25
N ASN A 33 3.16 5.61 3.13
CA ASN A 33 2.09 6.12 3.96
C ASN A 33 2.56 7.23 4.90
N ASN A 34 3.79 7.16 5.43
CA ASN A 34 4.35 8.16 6.34
C ASN A 34 3.34 8.66 7.41
N LYS A 35 2.64 7.72 8.05
CA LYS A 35 1.62 7.95 9.10
C LYS A 35 0.34 8.72 8.68
N LYS A 36 0.03 8.84 7.38
CA LYS A 36 -1.25 9.42 6.91
C LYS A 36 -2.46 8.56 7.34
N ILE A 37 -2.36 7.25 7.13
CA ILE A 37 -3.34 6.24 7.53
C ILE A 37 -2.82 5.52 8.78
N PRO A 38 -3.68 5.24 9.80
CA PRO A 38 -3.29 4.44 10.95
C PRO A 38 -2.64 3.12 10.52
N SER A 39 -1.47 2.78 11.09
CA SER A 39 -0.66 1.64 10.63
C SER A 39 -1.43 0.32 10.62
N TYR A 40 -2.26 0.08 11.64
CA TYR A 40 -3.04 -1.16 11.72
C TYR A 40 -4.14 -1.23 10.67
N LEU A 41 -4.81 -0.11 10.38
CA LEU A 41 -5.79 -0.01 9.28
C LEU A 41 -5.10 -0.29 7.94
N LEU A 42 -3.96 0.35 7.68
CA LEU A 42 -3.22 0.16 6.44
C LEU A 42 -2.73 -1.28 6.25
N GLU A 43 -2.19 -1.90 7.30
CA GLU A 43 -1.75 -3.30 7.26
C GLU A 43 -2.93 -4.25 7.00
N THR A 44 -4.08 -3.99 7.64
CA THR A 44 -5.32 -4.76 7.43
C THR A 44 -5.79 -4.68 5.98
N LEU A 45 -5.81 -3.48 5.40
CA LEU A 45 -6.15 -3.29 3.98
C LEU A 45 -5.17 -4.02 3.06
N CYS A 46 -3.87 -3.97 3.35
CA CYS A 46 -2.88 -4.71 2.56
C CYS A 46 -3.13 -6.21 2.61
N ILE A 47 -3.42 -6.74 3.79
CA ILE A 47 -3.72 -8.16 4.00
C ILE A 47 -4.95 -8.58 3.20
N TYR A 48 -6.06 -7.85 3.29
CA TYR A 48 -7.26 -8.14 2.51
C TYR A 48 -7.03 -8.07 1.01
N TYR A 49 -6.26 -7.09 0.55
CA TYR A 49 -5.91 -6.98 -0.87
C TYR A 49 -5.13 -8.21 -1.37
N PHE A 50 -4.06 -8.60 -0.66
CA PHE A 50 -3.20 -9.72 -1.08
C PHE A 50 -3.84 -11.09 -0.87
N GLU A 51 -4.72 -11.23 0.12
CA GLU A 51 -5.49 -12.45 0.34
C GLU A 51 -6.35 -12.79 -0.90
N ASN A 52 -7.04 -11.78 -1.44
CA ASN A 52 -7.93 -11.89 -2.59
C ASN A 52 -7.21 -11.98 -3.94
N LYS A 53 -5.87 -11.89 -3.96
CA LYS A 53 -5.08 -12.08 -5.17
C LYS A 53 -4.58 -13.51 -5.33
N ASN A 54 -4.65 -14.01 -6.56
CA ASN A 54 -4.06 -15.28 -6.94
C ASN A 54 -2.55 -15.15 -7.15
N GLU A 55 -2.13 -14.08 -7.82
CA GLU A 55 -0.73 -13.81 -8.15
C GLU A 55 -0.41 -12.32 -7.93
N LEU A 56 0.87 -12.03 -7.64
CA LEU A 56 1.40 -10.68 -7.55
C LEU A 56 2.32 -10.40 -8.72
N GLU A 57 2.45 -9.13 -9.07
CA GLU A 57 3.41 -8.71 -10.09
C GLU A 57 4.84 -9.13 -9.73
N SER A 58 5.64 -9.35 -10.78
CA SER A 58 7.07 -9.62 -10.61
C SER A 58 7.81 -8.42 -10.02
N ILE A 59 7.36 -7.21 -10.38
CA ILE A 59 7.94 -5.93 -9.97
C ILE A 59 7.08 -5.30 -8.85
N ASN A 60 7.69 -5.12 -7.68
CA ASN A 60 7.01 -4.60 -6.49
C ASN A 60 6.39 -3.20 -6.72
N TYR A 61 7.00 -2.34 -7.54
CA TYR A 61 6.45 -1.02 -7.85
C TYR A 61 5.15 -1.08 -8.65
N ILE A 62 4.97 -2.06 -9.54
CA ILE A 62 3.70 -2.23 -10.26
C ILE A 62 2.61 -2.64 -9.28
N GLU A 63 2.92 -3.59 -8.39
CA GLU A 63 1.99 -4.06 -7.36
C GLU A 63 1.62 -2.94 -6.37
N PHE A 64 2.59 -2.09 -6.00
CA PHE A 64 2.37 -0.88 -5.22
C PHE A 64 1.36 0.06 -5.90
N VAL A 65 1.50 0.34 -7.21
CA VAL A 65 0.52 1.18 -7.91
C VAL A 65 -0.87 0.55 -7.92
N LYS A 66 -0.96 -0.77 -8.07
CA LYS A 66 -2.24 -1.49 -8.12
C LYS A 66 -2.99 -1.53 -6.78
N ILE A 67 -2.29 -1.42 -5.65
CA ILE A 67 -2.94 -1.42 -4.33
C ILE A 67 -3.48 -0.04 -3.93
N LEU A 68 -2.91 1.05 -4.46
CA LEU A 68 -3.32 2.41 -4.10
C LEU A 68 -4.82 2.71 -4.35
N PRO A 69 -5.43 2.35 -5.51
CA PRO A 69 -6.87 2.53 -5.72
C PRO A 69 -7.72 1.76 -4.71
N TYR A 70 -7.30 0.54 -4.36
CA TYR A 70 -7.99 -0.28 -3.36
C TYR A 70 -7.97 0.38 -1.98
N VAL A 71 -6.81 0.87 -1.54
CA VAL A 71 -6.69 1.60 -0.27
C VAL A 71 -7.57 2.85 -0.29
N SER A 72 -7.50 3.65 -1.36
CA SER A 72 -8.30 4.87 -1.53
C SER A 72 -9.80 4.61 -1.44
N PHE A 73 -10.27 3.53 -2.05
CA PHE A 73 -11.67 3.11 -1.97
C PHE A 73 -12.03 2.65 -0.55
N CYS A 74 -11.27 1.73 0.04
CA CYS A 74 -11.64 1.10 1.30
C CYS A 74 -11.62 2.04 2.51
N ILE A 75 -10.75 3.06 2.54
CA ILE A 75 -10.73 4.03 3.66
C ILE A 75 -11.96 4.93 3.72
N GLN A 76 -12.84 4.90 2.71
CA GLN A 76 -14.12 5.62 2.71
C GLN A 76 -15.25 4.84 3.39
N TYR A 77 -14.98 3.60 3.83
CA TYR A 77 -15.98 2.71 4.42
C TYR A 77 -15.49 2.16 5.76
N PRO A 78 -16.40 1.64 6.59
CA PRO A 78 -16.04 0.85 7.76
C PRO A 78 -15.15 -0.34 7.38
N VAL A 79 -14.11 -0.60 8.17
CA VAL A 79 -13.19 -1.71 7.93
C VAL A 79 -13.18 -2.63 9.14
N LYS A 80 -13.57 -3.88 8.95
CA LYS A 80 -13.50 -4.90 10.02
C LYS A 80 -12.06 -5.29 10.29
N ASP A 81 -11.73 -5.54 11.54
CA ASP A 81 -10.40 -6.05 11.91
C ASP A 81 -10.22 -7.54 11.55
N ILE A 82 -8.97 -7.96 11.37
CA ILE A 82 -8.62 -9.35 10.99
C ILE A 82 -9.09 -10.37 12.03
N LYS A 83 -9.21 -9.95 13.30
CA LYS A 83 -9.59 -10.84 14.40
C LYS A 83 -11.08 -11.04 14.53
N GLU A 84 -11.88 -10.24 13.81
CA GLU A 84 -13.34 -10.18 13.88
C GLU A 84 -13.85 -9.78 15.28
N ILE A 85 -13.15 -8.85 15.93
CA ILE A 85 -13.48 -8.29 17.25
C ILE A 85 -14.01 -6.86 17.11
N GLN A 86 -13.46 -6.07 16.19
CA GLN A 86 -13.87 -4.70 15.94
C GLN A 86 -14.54 -4.61 14.57
N GLU A 87 -15.80 -4.17 14.56
CA GLU A 87 -16.59 -4.01 13.33
C GLU A 87 -16.08 -2.84 12.47
N ASP A 88 -15.47 -1.83 13.09
CA ASP A 88 -14.82 -0.73 12.39
C ASP A 88 -13.52 -0.29 13.07
N ILE A 89 -12.40 -0.49 12.38
CA ILE A 89 -11.07 0.01 12.77
C ILE A 89 -10.66 1.26 11.98
N ASN A 90 -11.53 1.74 11.09
CA ASN A 90 -11.32 2.97 10.37
C ASN A 90 -11.68 4.17 11.25
N THR A 91 -10.67 4.75 11.90
CA THR A 91 -10.85 5.90 12.80
C THR A 91 -10.56 7.24 12.10
N LEU A 92 -10.50 7.27 10.77
CA LEU A 92 -10.31 8.50 10.01
C LEU A 92 -11.62 9.28 9.96
N ASP A 93 -11.53 10.61 10.06
CA ASP A 93 -12.66 11.50 9.80
C ASP A 93 -12.78 11.83 8.31
N ASP A 94 -13.97 12.28 7.89
CA ASP A 94 -14.29 12.55 6.48
C ASP A 94 -13.33 13.55 5.82
N GLU A 95 -12.86 14.56 6.56
CA GLU A 95 -11.91 15.55 6.05
C GLU A 95 -10.55 14.90 5.75
N LYS A 96 -10.01 14.12 6.69
CA LYS A 96 -8.78 13.35 6.47
C LYS A 96 -8.93 12.35 5.33
N ILE A 97 -10.06 11.65 5.25
CA ILE A 97 -10.35 10.72 4.15
C ILE A 97 -10.24 11.46 2.82
N ARG A 98 -10.91 12.60 2.67
CA ARG A 98 -10.86 13.39 1.43
C ARG A 98 -9.43 13.78 1.04
N ILE A 99 -8.66 14.33 1.99
CA ILE A 99 -7.27 14.73 1.77
C ILE A 99 -6.41 13.53 1.32
N ILE A 100 -6.60 12.37 1.95
CA ILE A 100 -5.85 11.15 1.61
C ILE A 100 -6.24 10.65 0.21
N VAL A 101 -7.53 10.62 -0.12
CA VAL A 101 -8.05 10.19 -1.44
C VAL A 101 -7.52 11.09 -2.56
N ASP A 102 -7.59 12.41 -2.39
CA ASP A 102 -7.07 13.39 -3.37
C ASP A 102 -5.57 13.17 -3.59
N LYS A 103 -4.81 12.95 -2.51
CA LYS A 103 -3.38 12.69 -2.58
C LYS A 103 -3.04 11.37 -3.28
N ILE A 104 -3.74 10.28 -2.95
CA ILE A 104 -3.55 8.98 -3.60
C ILE A 104 -3.81 9.10 -5.11
N THR A 105 -4.87 9.82 -5.50
CA THR A 105 -5.24 10.01 -6.91
C THR A 105 -4.10 10.67 -7.69
N ASN A 106 -3.51 11.73 -7.14
CA ASN A 106 -2.35 12.39 -7.75
C ASN A 106 -1.11 11.48 -7.80
N GLU A 107 -0.83 10.75 -6.71
CA GLU A 107 0.33 9.85 -6.63
C GLU A 107 0.21 8.66 -7.60
N ILE A 108 -1.00 8.15 -7.88
CA ILE A 108 -1.24 7.13 -8.91
C ILE A 108 -0.85 7.64 -10.31
N CYS A 109 -1.21 8.88 -10.64
CA CYS A 109 -0.83 9.49 -11.92
C CYS A 109 0.69 9.56 -12.07
N ILE A 110 1.38 10.08 -11.04
CA ILE A 110 2.85 10.20 -11.01
C ILE A 110 3.50 8.81 -11.11
N ALA A 111 2.99 7.82 -10.38
CA ALA A 111 3.57 6.48 -10.35
C ALA A 111 3.38 5.75 -11.69
N THR A 112 2.23 5.93 -12.33
CA THR A 112 1.96 5.37 -13.67
C THR A 112 2.87 6.00 -14.72
N GLU A 113 3.12 7.31 -14.62
CA GLU A 113 4.08 8.00 -15.47
C GLU A 113 5.51 7.48 -15.24
N ALA A 114 5.93 7.31 -13.97
CA ALA A 114 7.23 6.77 -13.62
C ALA A 114 7.48 5.39 -14.26
N LEU A 115 6.52 4.46 -14.11
CA LEU A 115 6.59 3.13 -14.74
C LEU A 115 6.67 3.20 -16.28
N SER A 116 5.93 4.12 -16.90
CA SER A 116 5.94 4.33 -18.35
C SER A 116 7.30 4.86 -18.84
N ILE A 117 7.89 5.80 -18.12
CA ILE A 117 9.21 6.36 -18.40
C ILE A 117 10.31 5.31 -18.21
N GLU A 118 10.24 4.54 -17.12
CA GLU A 118 11.15 3.42 -16.85
C GLU A 118 11.14 2.40 -18.00
N LYS A 119 9.95 2.03 -18.47
CA LYS A 119 9.78 1.12 -19.61
C LYS A 119 10.36 1.68 -20.91
N LYS A 120 10.46 3.00 -21.06
CA LYS A 120 11.10 3.67 -22.21
C LYS A 120 12.63 3.80 -22.05
N GLY A 121 13.18 3.39 -20.91
CA GLY A 121 14.62 3.37 -20.63
C GLY A 121 15.16 4.65 -19.97
N ASP A 122 14.31 5.63 -19.64
CA ASP A 122 14.74 6.88 -18.99
C ASP A 122 14.68 6.73 -17.46
N MET A 123 15.59 5.92 -16.93
CA MET A 123 15.63 5.57 -15.50
C MET A 123 15.76 6.79 -14.58
N LYS A 124 16.55 7.79 -14.99
CA LYS A 124 16.75 9.02 -14.22
C LYS A 124 15.43 9.76 -13.98
N LYS A 125 14.65 10.01 -15.04
CA LYS A 125 13.35 10.68 -14.90
C LYS A 125 12.35 9.84 -14.11
N SER A 126 12.35 8.51 -14.28
CA SER A 126 11.52 7.61 -13.47
C SER A 126 11.82 7.78 -11.97
N ILE A 127 13.10 7.79 -11.59
CA ILE A 127 13.54 7.97 -10.20
C ILE A 127 13.13 9.33 -9.65
N GLU A 128 13.27 10.41 -10.43
CA GLU A 128 12.79 11.74 -10.03
C GLU A 128 11.27 11.76 -9.73
N LEU A 129 10.46 10.98 -10.47
CA LEU A 129 9.04 10.83 -10.18
C LEU A 129 8.78 9.97 -8.93
N TRP A 130 9.53 8.89 -8.73
CA TRP A 130 9.41 8.09 -7.51
C TRP A 130 9.80 8.87 -6.25
N LYS A 131 10.79 9.77 -6.33
CA LYS A 131 11.14 10.70 -5.25
C LYS A 131 10.00 11.64 -4.86
N LYS A 132 9.17 12.08 -5.81
CA LYS A 132 7.96 12.89 -5.50
C LYS A 132 6.96 12.13 -4.64
N ILE A 133 6.94 10.79 -4.71
CA ILE A 133 6.00 9.91 -3.98
C ILE A 133 6.60 9.45 -2.64
N PHE A 134 7.84 8.95 -2.65
CA PHE A 134 8.50 8.36 -1.49
C PHE A 134 9.37 9.34 -0.69
N GLY A 135 9.58 10.55 -1.21
CA GLY A 135 10.45 11.57 -0.63
C GLY A 135 11.93 11.38 -1.01
N GLU A 136 12.77 12.30 -0.51
CA GLU A 136 14.22 12.34 -0.80
C GLU A 136 15.00 11.14 -0.26
N GLU A 137 14.42 10.34 0.63
CA GLU A 137 15.00 9.07 1.08
C GLU A 137 14.91 7.94 0.02
N PHE A 138 14.31 8.22 -1.14
CA PHE A 138 14.33 7.29 -2.27
C PHE A 138 15.70 7.39 -2.99
N PRO A 139 16.31 6.25 -3.39
CA PRO A 139 17.67 6.25 -3.96
C PRO A 139 17.84 7.18 -5.15
N ASP A 140 19.04 7.75 -5.25
CA ASP A 140 19.47 8.48 -6.45
C ASP A 140 19.80 7.53 -7.61
N TYR A 141 19.78 8.08 -8.81
CA TYR A 141 20.30 7.40 -10.00
C TYR A 141 21.83 7.47 -9.99
N GLU A 142 22.50 6.30 -10.02
CA GLU A 142 23.96 6.17 -10.17
C GLU A 142 24.42 6.26 -11.62
#